data_AF-X6MGQ7-F1
#
_entry.id   AF-X6MGQ7-F1
#
_cell.length_a   1.000
_cell.length_b   1.000
_cell.length_c   1.000
_cell.angle_alpha   90.00
_cell.angle_beta   90.00
_cell.angle_gamma   90.00
#
_symmetry.space_group_name_H-M   'P 1'
#
loop_
_entity.id
_entity.type
_entity.pdbx_description
1 polymer ?
#
loop_
_entity_poly.entity_id
_entity_poly.type
_entity_poly.pdbx_seq_one_letter_code
_entity_poly.pdbx_strand_id
1 'polypeptide(L)'
;MPFFYFGVKKEFDKIMVVFVCDALNSINRISPKVKKVLQLFRLLQIHNATFVKVNKATINMLQLIQPYVAYGYDYTIRGLVYKRGFAKIRHRPGAISRIPIMSNDFIEKHLGKYKIQTIEDIVHEIYTVGPHFREVSNFLWPFKLNCPRGGYRLRKRRHFNEGGSYGNWENYINNFFNNTILLCIHDFLKKFRNFILRPDPLDTRNTLAKNKLGLTQCFKMQVYLNIDFAT
;
A
#
# COMPACT_ATOMS: atom_id res chain seq x y z
N MET A 1 19.37 -4.87 33.76
CA MET A 1 19.67 -4.36 32.40
C MET A 1 18.58 -3.40 31.97
N PRO A 2 18.76 -2.07 32.10
CA PRO A 2 17.75 -1.10 31.75
C PRO A 2 17.91 -0.60 30.31
N PHE A 3 16.79 -0.67 29.58
CA PHE A 3 16.29 0.31 28.61
C PHE A 3 17.28 1.38 28.09
N PHE A 4 17.76 1.19 26.86
CA PHE A 4 18.20 2.31 26.03
C PHE A 4 17.00 2.96 25.34
N TYR A 5 16.39 3.94 26.02
CA TYR A 5 15.75 5.06 25.35
C TYR A 5 16.88 6.03 24.98
N PHE A 6 17.25 6.12 23.71
CA PHE A 6 18.12 7.19 23.22
C PHE A 6 17.29 8.15 22.39
N GLY A 7 17.26 9.40 22.86
CA GLY A 7 16.41 10.45 22.33
C GLY A 7 16.89 11.01 21.01
N VAL A 8 15.92 11.33 20.15
CA VAL A 8 15.95 12.49 19.28
C VAL A 8 14.56 13.13 19.40
N LYS A 9 14.47 14.24 20.14
CA LYS A 9 13.37 15.20 19.96
C LYS A 9 13.57 15.83 18.57
N LYS A 10 12.85 15.31 17.59
CA LYS A 10 12.25 16.11 16.52
C LYS A 10 10.77 15.73 16.53
N GLU A 11 9.92 16.69 16.19
CA GLU A 11 8.46 16.61 16.29
C GLU A 11 7.93 15.21 15.99
N PHE A 12 6.98 14.74 16.79
CA PHE A 12 6.29 13.47 16.53
C PHE A 12 5.55 13.61 15.19
N ASP A 13 6.24 13.33 14.08
CA ASP A 13 5.64 13.21 12.76
C ASP A 13 4.62 12.07 12.84
N LYS A 14 3.36 12.47 12.80
CA LYS A 14 2.24 11.82 13.52
C LYS A 14 1.80 10.47 12.91
N ILE A 15 2.47 10.00 11.86
CA ILE A 15 2.02 8.90 10.99
C ILE A 15 3.13 7.90 10.79
N MET A 16 2.82 6.65 11.10
CA MET A 16 3.62 5.52 10.66
C MET A 16 2.84 4.77 9.59
N VAL A 17 3.52 4.48 8.49
CA VAL A 17 3.04 3.45 7.57
C VAL A 17 3.55 2.12 8.08
N VAL A 18 2.61 1.23 8.35
CA VAL A 18 2.91 -0.10 8.85
C VAL A 18 2.72 -1.06 7.70
N PHE A 19 3.82 -1.67 7.26
CA PHE A 19 3.85 -2.66 6.19
C PHE A 19 4.27 -4.02 6.75
N VAL A 20 3.60 -5.10 6.37
CA VAL A 20 4.05 -6.45 6.74
C VAL A 20 5.13 -6.91 5.77
N CYS A 21 6.35 -7.06 6.29
CA CYS A 21 7.45 -7.70 5.58
C CYS A 21 7.63 -9.14 6.09
N ASP A 22 7.66 -10.09 5.17
CA ASP A 22 7.72 -11.53 5.39
C ASP A 22 9.00 -12.04 6.06
N ALA A 23 9.05 -11.97 7.39
CA ALA A 23 9.91 -12.86 8.16
C ALA A 23 9.15 -14.17 8.46
N LEU A 24 9.13 -15.07 7.48
CA LEU A 24 9.07 -16.54 7.65
C LEU A 24 8.12 -17.08 8.73
N ASN A 25 6.82 -16.90 8.54
CA ASN A 25 5.85 -17.91 8.94
C ASN A 25 4.62 -17.77 8.05
N SER A 26 4.17 -18.89 7.45
CA SER A 26 2.75 -19.02 7.08
C SER A 26 1.91 -18.43 8.22
N ILE A 27 0.82 -17.70 7.91
CA ILE A 27 -0.11 -17.07 8.88
C ILE A 27 -0.46 -18.01 10.05
N ASN A 28 -0.29 -19.31 9.82
CA ASN A 28 -0.48 -20.43 10.73
C ASN A 28 0.50 -20.50 11.92
N ARG A 29 1.75 -20.01 11.84
CA ARG A 29 2.78 -20.14 12.89
C ARG A 29 3.03 -18.83 13.66
N ILE A 30 1.97 -18.15 14.06
CA ILE A 30 2.05 -16.89 14.81
C ILE A 30 1.42 -17.11 16.18
N SER A 31 2.04 -16.58 17.25
CA SER A 31 1.45 -16.65 18.59
C SER A 31 0.08 -15.95 18.60
N PRO A 32 -0.91 -16.46 19.37
CA PRO A 32 -2.26 -15.92 19.35
C PRO A 32 -2.30 -14.44 19.75
N LYS A 33 -1.41 -14.00 20.64
CA LYS A 33 -1.26 -12.61 21.05
C LYS A 33 -0.84 -11.71 19.88
N VAL A 34 0.21 -12.09 19.16
CA VAL A 34 0.69 -11.35 17.97
C VAL A 34 -0.37 -11.34 16.87
N LYS A 35 -1.04 -12.49 16.64
CA LYS A 35 -2.12 -12.60 15.66
C LYS A 35 -3.26 -11.62 15.94
N LYS A 36 -3.61 -11.43 17.22
CA LYS A 36 -4.63 -10.45 17.62
C LYS A 36 -4.20 -9.02 17.35
N VAL A 37 -2.94 -8.67 17.62
CA VAL A 37 -2.40 -7.34 17.32
C VAL A 37 -2.37 -7.08 15.80
N LEU A 38 -1.96 -8.06 14.99
CA LEU A 38 -2.00 -7.95 13.52
C LEU A 38 -3.42 -7.77 12.98
N GLN A 39 -4.41 -8.45 13.60
CA GLN A 39 -5.83 -8.27 13.27
C GLN A 39 -6.31 -6.82 13.55
N LEU A 40 -5.89 -6.23 14.68
CA LEU A 40 -6.23 -4.85 15.03
C LEU A 40 -5.66 -3.84 14.01
N PHE A 41 -4.43 -4.08 13.52
CA PHE A 41 -3.82 -3.26 12.47
C PHE A 41 -4.37 -3.53 11.06
N ARG A 42 -5.28 -4.50 10.90
CA ARG A 42 -5.85 -4.96 9.62
C ARG A 42 -4.83 -5.59 8.68
N LEU A 43 -3.78 -6.16 9.24
CA LEU A 43 -2.65 -6.76 8.54
C LEU A 43 -2.79 -8.30 8.50
N LEU A 44 -3.73 -8.78 7.68
CA LEU A 44 -4.07 -10.21 7.58
C LEU A 44 -3.29 -10.95 6.49
N GLN A 45 -2.86 -10.23 5.45
CA GLN A 45 -2.17 -10.81 4.31
C GLN A 45 -0.75 -10.25 4.23
N ILE A 46 0.10 -11.04 3.59
CA ILE A 46 1.44 -10.66 3.20
C ILE A 46 1.38 -9.43 2.29
N HIS A 47 2.35 -8.53 2.45
CA HIS A 47 2.47 -7.28 1.69
C HIS A 47 1.27 -6.33 1.81
N ASN A 48 0.51 -6.42 2.90
CA ASN A 48 -0.46 -5.39 3.22
C ASN A 48 0.22 -4.23 3.94
N ALA A 49 -0.20 -3.01 3.59
CA ALA A 49 0.14 -1.78 4.30
C ALA A 49 -1.12 -1.07 4.81
N THR A 50 -1.01 -0.45 5.98
CA THR A 50 -2.03 0.43 6.55
C THR A 50 -1.40 1.65 7.20
N PHE A 51 -2.15 2.77 7.22
CA PHE A 51 -1.76 3.97 7.95
C PHE A 51 -2.17 3.84 9.41
N VAL A 52 -1.22 4.12 10.31
CA VAL A 52 -1.41 4.05 11.76
C VAL A 52 -0.98 5.36 12.40
N LYS A 53 -1.88 5.92 13.23
CA LYS A 53 -1.58 7.06 14.08
C LYS A 53 -0.72 6.60 15.26
N VAL A 54 0.38 7.30 15.50
CA VAL A 54 1.29 6.96 16.60
C VAL A 54 0.74 7.46 17.92
N ASN A 55 0.55 6.53 18.85
CA ASN A 55 0.21 6.74 20.26
C ASN A 55 1.09 5.82 21.13
N LYS A 56 1.25 6.13 22.42
CA LYS A 56 2.03 5.30 23.36
C LYS A 56 1.60 3.83 23.36
N ALA A 57 0.29 3.58 23.31
CA ALA A 57 -0.26 2.24 23.20
C ALA A 57 0.14 1.53 21.89
N THR A 58 0.10 2.26 20.76
CA THR A 58 0.50 1.69 19.47
C THR A 58 1.98 1.38 19.38
N ILE A 59 2.84 2.18 20.03
CA ILE A 59 4.29 1.91 20.10
C ILE A 59 4.53 0.59 20.84
N ASN A 60 3.87 0.38 21.98
CA ASN A 60 3.98 -0.87 22.72
C ASN A 60 3.47 -2.07 21.90
N MET A 61 2.38 -1.90 21.15
CA MET A 61 1.89 -2.94 20.23
C MET A 61 2.86 -3.20 19.08
N LEU A 62 3.52 -2.17 18.53
CA LEU A 62 4.53 -2.29 17.48
C LEU A 62 5.77 -3.03 17.96
N GLN A 63 6.21 -2.80 19.20
CA GLN A 63 7.32 -3.55 19.80
C GLN A 63 7.04 -5.05 19.85
N LEU A 64 5.79 -5.46 20.13
CA LEU A 64 5.41 -6.88 20.15
C LEU A 64 5.44 -7.54 18.76
N ILE A 65 5.12 -6.79 17.70
CA ILE A 65 5.02 -7.31 16.33
C ILE A 65 6.24 -6.97 15.47
N GLN A 66 7.24 -6.30 16.04
CA GLN A 66 8.47 -5.86 15.39
C GLN A 66 9.14 -6.93 14.51
N PRO A 67 9.25 -8.21 14.89
CA PRO A 67 9.87 -9.22 14.03
C PRO A 67 9.08 -9.55 12.76
N TYR A 68 7.80 -9.17 12.66
CA TYR A 68 6.92 -9.50 11.53
C TYR A 68 6.62 -8.30 10.63
N VAL A 69 7.00 -7.09 11.05
CA VAL A 69 6.52 -5.85 10.44
C VAL A 69 7.69 -4.93 10.16
N ALA A 70 7.66 -4.29 9.00
CA ALA A 70 8.51 -3.16 8.66
C ALA A 70 7.65 -1.89 8.74
N TYR A 71 8.09 -0.90 9.51
CA TYR A 71 7.37 0.36 9.62
C TYR A 71 8.34 1.52 9.46
N GLY A 72 7.82 2.68 9.07
CA GLY A 72 8.61 3.87 8.84
C GLY A 72 7.74 5.08 8.52
N TYR A 73 8.42 6.18 8.24
CA TYR A 73 7.78 7.46 7.90
C TYR A 73 7.71 7.58 6.39
N ASP A 74 6.49 7.80 5.89
CA ASP A 74 6.24 7.82 4.46
C ASP A 74 5.89 9.23 4.00
N TYR A 75 6.65 9.73 3.03
CA TYR A 75 6.32 10.93 2.27
C TYR A 75 5.53 10.59 0.99
N THR A 76 5.44 9.31 0.61
CA THR A 76 4.79 8.84 -0.64
C THR A 76 3.31 8.46 -0.49
N ILE A 77 2.64 8.99 0.54
CA ILE A 77 1.19 8.79 0.80
C ILE A 77 0.37 9.11 -0.45
N ARG A 78 0.67 10.24 -1.10
CA ARG A 78 0.00 10.67 -2.33
C ARG A 78 0.02 9.56 -3.39
N GLY A 79 1.21 9.09 -3.75
CA GLY A 79 1.38 8.06 -4.78
C GLY A 79 0.70 6.73 -4.44
N LEU A 80 0.66 6.36 -3.15
CA LEU A 80 -0.05 5.16 -2.67
C LEU A 80 -1.56 5.29 -2.84
N VAL A 81 -2.15 6.42 -2.45
CA VAL A 81 -3.60 6.64 -2.53
C VAL A 81 -4.06 6.71 -3.99
N TYR A 82 -3.36 7.43 -4.88
CA TYR A 82 -3.78 7.47 -6.29
C TYR A 82 -3.66 6.12 -6.99
N LYS A 83 -2.54 5.39 -6.80
CA LYS A 83 -2.27 4.17 -7.58
C LYS A 83 -2.88 2.91 -6.97
N ARG A 84 -2.98 2.85 -5.65
CA ARG A 84 -3.42 1.65 -4.91
C ARG A 84 -4.54 1.96 -3.92
N GLY A 85 -5.18 3.13 -3.99
CA GLY A 85 -6.32 3.50 -3.16
C GLY A 85 -7.58 2.73 -3.53
N PHE A 86 -8.09 1.98 -2.56
CA PHE A 86 -9.40 1.36 -2.65
C PHE A 86 -10.21 1.76 -1.43
N ALA A 87 -11.49 2.00 -1.65
CA ALA A 87 -12.46 2.24 -0.60
C ALA A 87 -13.09 0.92 -0.14
N LYS A 88 -13.38 0.87 1.15
CA LYS A 88 -14.12 -0.18 1.83
C LYS A 88 -15.58 0.24 1.95
N ILE A 89 -16.44 -0.37 1.14
CA ILE A 89 -17.86 0.01 1.08
C ILE A 89 -18.74 -1.15 1.46
N ARG A 90 -19.75 -0.86 2.27
CA ARG A 90 -20.85 -1.78 2.54
C ARG A 90 -21.99 -1.42 1.59
N HIS A 91 -22.19 -2.24 0.56
CA HIS A 91 -23.25 -2.05 -0.42
C HIS A 91 -24.47 -2.94 -0.13
N ARG A 92 -24.27 -4.07 0.55
CA ARG A 92 -25.33 -4.99 1.00
C ARG A 92 -25.13 -5.37 2.47
N PRO A 93 -26.21 -5.72 3.19
CA PRO A 93 -26.10 -6.30 4.54
C PRO A 93 -25.16 -7.50 4.52
N GLY A 94 -24.10 -7.47 5.35
CA GLY A 94 -23.11 -8.55 5.45
C GLY A 94 -21.99 -8.57 4.42
N ALA A 95 -22.09 -7.85 3.29
CA ALA A 95 -21.07 -7.87 2.24
C ALA A 95 -20.26 -6.56 2.19
N ILE A 96 -18.94 -6.68 2.34
CA ILE A 96 -18.00 -5.57 2.19
C ILE A 96 -17.29 -5.72 0.84
N SER A 97 -17.44 -4.72 -0.02
CA SER A 97 -16.76 -4.65 -1.31
C SER A 97 -15.56 -3.71 -1.25
N ARG A 98 -14.51 -4.11 -1.96
CA ARG A 98 -13.34 -3.28 -2.25
C ARG A 98 -13.55 -2.63 -3.61
N ILE A 99 -13.70 -1.31 -3.64
CA ILE A 99 -13.97 -0.55 -4.88
C ILE A 99 -12.84 0.46 -5.10
N PRO A 100 -12.29 0.59 -6.32
CA PRO A 100 -11.27 1.59 -6.61
C PRO A 100 -11.86 3.00 -6.48
N ILE A 101 -11.06 3.93 -5.97
CA ILE A 101 -11.45 5.34 -5.90
C ILE A 101 -11.23 5.93 -7.30
N MET A 102 -12.30 6.29 -7.99
CA MET A 102 -12.25 6.81 -9.37
C MET A 102 -12.76 8.25 -9.51
N SER A 103 -13.71 8.67 -8.67
CA SER A 103 -14.34 9.99 -8.75
C SER A 103 -14.42 10.66 -7.38
N ASN A 104 -14.41 12.00 -7.38
CA ASN A 104 -14.55 12.81 -6.16
C ASN A 104 -15.97 12.72 -5.59
N ASP A 105 -17.00 12.65 -6.44
CA ASP A 105 -18.39 12.45 -6.01
C ASP A 105 -18.56 11.19 -5.15
N PHE A 106 -17.77 10.15 -5.45
CA PHE A 106 -17.80 8.91 -4.70
C PHE A 106 -17.25 9.09 -3.28
N ILE A 107 -16.22 9.93 -3.11
CA ILE A 107 -15.64 10.27 -1.82
C ILE A 107 -16.61 11.13 -1.03
N GLU A 108 -17.17 12.17 -1.65
CA GLU A 108 -18.12 13.08 -1.01
C GLU A 108 -19.36 12.35 -0.49
N LYS A 109 -19.90 11.37 -1.22
CA LYS A 109 -21.05 10.57 -0.76
C LYS A 109 -20.79 9.83 0.55
N HIS A 110 -19.55 9.40 0.80
CA HIS A 110 -19.20 8.61 1.98
C HIS A 110 -18.58 9.44 3.11
N LEU A 111 -17.77 10.45 2.78
CA LEU A 111 -16.98 11.25 3.71
C LEU A 111 -17.40 12.73 3.76
N GLY A 112 -18.42 13.15 3.01
CA GLY A 112 -18.90 14.54 2.99
C GLY A 112 -19.37 15.04 4.36
N LYS A 113 -19.76 14.14 5.27
CA LYS A 113 -20.06 14.46 6.68
C LYS A 113 -18.88 15.08 7.42
N TYR A 114 -17.66 14.72 7.02
CA TYR A 114 -16.42 15.16 7.63
C TYR A 114 -15.74 16.28 6.82
N LYS A 115 -16.45 16.88 5.85
CA LYS A 115 -15.93 17.91 4.92
C LYS A 115 -14.75 17.43 4.07
N ILE A 116 -14.69 16.14 3.75
CA ILE A 116 -13.68 15.55 2.86
C ILE A 116 -14.37 15.25 1.54
N GLN A 117 -14.00 15.99 0.49
CA GLN A 117 -14.65 15.90 -0.82
C GLN A 117 -13.71 15.29 -1.87
N THR A 118 -12.42 15.57 -1.77
CA THR A 118 -11.43 15.19 -2.78
C THR A 118 -10.43 14.14 -2.26
N ILE A 119 -9.65 13.55 -3.17
CA ILE A 119 -8.56 12.64 -2.81
C ILE A 119 -7.46 13.42 -2.08
N GLU A 120 -7.25 14.67 -2.46
CA GLU A 120 -6.29 15.59 -1.87
C GLU A 120 -6.62 15.84 -0.40
N ASP A 121 -7.90 16.01 -0.05
CA ASP A 121 -8.35 16.13 1.34
C ASP A 121 -8.06 14.86 2.16
N ILE A 122 -8.23 13.67 1.55
CA ILE A 122 -7.85 12.40 2.19
C ILE A 122 -6.35 12.36 2.47
N VAL A 123 -5.53 12.73 1.48
CA VAL A 123 -4.06 12.75 1.63
C VAL A 123 -3.65 13.76 2.69
N HIS A 124 -4.26 14.94 2.70
CA HIS A 124 -4.01 15.98 3.68
C HIS A 124 -4.36 15.53 5.09
N GLU A 125 -5.56 14.97 5.30
CA GLU A 125 -6.03 14.48 6.60
C GLU A 125 -5.14 13.35 7.14
N ILE A 126 -4.65 12.47 6.24
CA ILE A 126 -3.69 11.45 6.59
C ILE A 126 -2.38 12.10 7.01
N TYR A 127 -1.82 13.02 6.20
CA TYR A 127 -0.51 13.66 6.41
C TYR A 127 -0.43 14.57 7.64
N THR A 128 -1.50 15.29 7.96
CA THR A 128 -1.54 16.16 9.14
C THR A 128 -2.04 15.46 10.40
N VAL A 129 -2.62 14.26 10.24
CA VAL A 129 -3.34 13.51 11.29
C VAL A 129 -4.40 14.39 11.93
N GLY A 130 -5.36 14.78 11.10
CA GLY A 130 -6.49 15.57 11.53
C GLY A 130 -7.47 14.80 12.44
N PRO A 131 -8.56 15.46 12.86
CA PRO A 131 -9.54 14.91 13.77
C PRO A 131 -10.29 13.69 13.21
N HIS A 132 -10.39 13.56 11.89
CA HIS A 132 -11.14 12.52 11.17
C HIS A 132 -10.25 11.43 10.57
N PHE A 133 -9.00 11.33 11.02
CA PHE A 133 -8.04 10.32 10.58
C PHE A 133 -8.58 8.88 10.72
N ARG A 134 -9.33 8.59 11.79
CA ARG A 134 -9.84 7.24 12.07
C ARG A 134 -10.87 6.82 11.03
N GLU A 135 -11.73 7.75 10.65
CA GLU A 135 -12.81 7.58 9.69
C GLU A 135 -12.22 7.37 8.29
N VAL A 136 -11.24 8.20 7.89
CA VAL A 136 -10.50 8.07 6.64
C VAL A 136 -9.72 6.75 6.59
N SER A 137 -9.02 6.40 7.66
CA SER A 137 -8.24 5.16 7.73
C SER A 137 -9.14 3.93 7.62
N ASN A 138 -10.35 3.94 8.22
CA ASN A 138 -11.32 2.84 8.09
C ASN A 138 -12.00 2.79 6.71
N PHE A 139 -12.21 3.95 6.08
CA PHE A 139 -12.72 4.05 4.71
C PHE A 139 -11.73 3.44 3.72
N LEU A 140 -10.43 3.66 3.89
CA LEU A 140 -9.41 3.03 3.06
C LEU A 140 -9.29 1.54 3.35
N TRP A 141 -9.27 0.75 2.27
CA TRP A 141 -8.91 -0.65 2.32
C TRP A 141 -7.39 -0.80 2.51
N PRO A 142 -6.90 -1.79 3.27
CA PRO A 142 -5.46 -2.05 3.38
C PRO A 142 -4.78 -2.16 2.01
N PHE A 143 -3.71 -1.39 1.81
CA PHE A 143 -3.01 -1.35 0.54
C PHE A 143 -2.34 -2.70 0.28
N LYS A 144 -2.74 -3.37 -0.79
CA LYS A 144 -2.04 -4.57 -1.24
C LYS A 144 -0.86 -4.15 -2.08
N LEU A 145 0.34 -4.36 -1.57
CA LEU A 145 1.58 -4.08 -2.28
C LEU A 145 2.08 -5.33 -3.00
N ASN A 146 3.00 -5.12 -3.95
CA ASN A 146 3.70 -6.21 -4.61
C ASN A 146 5.03 -6.46 -3.89
N CYS A 147 5.75 -7.52 -4.27
CA CYS A 147 7.14 -7.66 -3.90
C CYS A 147 7.96 -6.46 -4.42
N PRO A 148 8.97 -5.97 -3.70
CA PRO A 148 9.83 -4.90 -4.18
C PRO A 148 10.62 -5.32 -5.43
N ARG A 149 10.87 -4.37 -6.32
CA ARG A 149 11.76 -4.58 -7.48
C ARG A 149 13.20 -4.73 -6.99
N GLY A 150 13.84 -5.86 -7.31
CA GLY A 150 15.18 -6.21 -6.81
C GLY A 150 15.18 -7.08 -5.55
N GLY A 151 14.01 -7.45 -5.03
CA GLY A 151 13.89 -8.34 -3.87
C GLY A 151 14.18 -7.64 -2.53
N TYR A 152 14.21 -8.43 -1.47
CA TYR A 152 14.55 -7.96 -0.12
C TYR A 152 16.07 -7.96 0.08
N ARG A 153 16.58 -7.04 0.91
CA ARG A 153 18.00 -7.06 1.31
C ARG A 153 18.31 -8.38 2.03
N LEU A 154 19.28 -9.11 1.49
CA LEU A 154 19.97 -10.28 2.06
C LEU A 154 19.12 -11.14 3.03
N ARG A 155 19.26 -10.92 4.35
CA ARG A 155 18.69 -11.78 5.40
C ARG A 155 17.43 -11.15 6.01
N LYS A 156 16.26 -11.61 5.58
CA LYS A 156 14.93 -11.17 6.07
C LYS A 156 14.72 -11.31 7.59
N ARG A 157 15.45 -12.19 8.27
CA ARG A 157 15.29 -12.56 9.69
C ARG A 157 16.05 -11.67 10.68
N ARG A 158 16.66 -10.58 10.23
CA ARG A 158 17.37 -9.64 11.12
C ARG A 158 16.64 -8.31 11.20
N HIS A 159 16.93 -7.56 12.27
CA HIS A 159 16.47 -6.20 12.39
C HIS A 159 17.10 -5.33 11.28
N PHE A 160 16.42 -4.27 10.85
CA PHE A 160 16.92 -3.37 9.80
C PHE A 160 18.32 -2.82 10.09
N ASN A 161 18.58 -2.40 11.34
CA ASN A 161 19.90 -1.91 11.78
C ASN A 161 21.01 -2.96 11.68
N GLU A 162 20.67 -4.25 11.69
CA GLU A 162 21.62 -5.37 11.56
C GLU A 162 21.75 -5.84 10.10
N GLY A 163 21.21 -5.06 9.15
CA GLY A 163 21.18 -5.40 7.72
C GLY A 163 20.06 -6.38 7.33
N GLY A 164 18.99 -6.47 8.13
CA GLY A 164 17.80 -7.25 7.80
C GLY A 164 16.63 -6.41 7.27
N SER A 165 15.41 -6.94 7.41
CA SER A 165 14.21 -6.41 6.75
C SER A 165 13.03 -6.10 7.68
N TYR A 166 13.08 -6.43 8.96
CA TYR A 166 11.99 -6.09 9.89
C TYR A 166 12.39 -4.95 10.83
N GLY A 167 11.40 -4.31 11.45
CA GLY A 167 11.59 -3.21 12.39
C GLY A 167 11.43 -1.83 11.76
N ASN A 168 12.03 -0.82 12.40
CA ASN A 168 11.92 0.56 11.96
C ASN A 168 12.89 0.85 10.81
N TRP A 169 12.36 1.29 9.68
CA TRP A 169 13.12 1.67 8.47
C TRP A 169 13.24 3.19 8.32
N GLU A 170 12.59 3.96 9.19
CA GLU A 170 12.58 5.42 9.15
C GLU A 170 12.27 5.94 7.73
N ASN A 171 13.19 6.69 7.13
CA ASN A 171 13.03 7.31 5.80
C ASN A 171 13.34 6.36 4.64
N TYR A 172 14.01 5.23 4.88
CA TYR A 172 14.39 4.28 3.82
C TYR A 172 13.19 3.53 3.24
N ILE A 173 12.05 3.57 3.94
CA ILE A 173 10.80 2.95 3.51
C ILE A 173 10.28 3.55 2.19
N ASN A 174 10.58 4.81 1.93
CA ASN A 174 10.08 5.50 0.74
C ASN A 174 10.68 4.95 -0.56
N ASN A 175 11.97 4.63 -0.54
CA ASN A 175 12.62 3.97 -1.67
C ASN A 175 11.98 2.60 -1.95
N PHE A 176 11.58 1.89 -0.89
CA PHE A 176 10.87 0.62 -1.03
C PHE A 176 9.47 0.79 -1.63
N PHE A 177 8.70 1.79 -1.20
CA PHE A 177 7.40 2.08 -1.78
C PHE A 177 7.51 2.45 -3.25
N ASN A 178 8.45 3.32 -3.61
CA ASN A 178 8.69 3.71 -5.01
C ASN A 178 8.96 2.49 -5.89
N ASN A 179 9.86 1.59 -5.46
CA ASN A 179 10.18 0.37 -6.19
C ASN A 179 8.99 -0.59 -6.32
N THR A 180 8.12 -0.62 -5.31
CA THR A 180 6.94 -1.51 -5.28
C THR A 180 5.77 -0.95 -6.10
N ILE A 181 5.62 0.36 -6.15
CA ILE A 181 4.60 1.06 -6.92
C ILE A 181 4.91 0.98 -8.42
N LEU A 182 6.16 1.19 -8.83
CA LEU A 182 6.58 1.21 -10.24
C LEU A 182 6.39 -0.14 -10.97
N LEU A 183 6.34 -1.25 -10.23
CA LEU A 183 6.08 -2.57 -10.80
C LEU A 183 4.70 -2.67 -11.47
N CYS A 184 3.69 -1.90 -11.03
CA CYS A 184 2.34 -2.00 -11.62
C CYS A 184 2.33 -1.70 -13.12
N ILE A 185 3.06 -0.71 -13.60
CA ILE A 185 3.05 -0.32 -15.02
C ILE A 185 3.91 -1.29 -15.83
N HIS A 186 5.10 -1.62 -15.32
CA HIS A 186 6.07 -2.42 -16.07
C HIS A 186 5.71 -3.92 -16.10
N ASP A 187 5.05 -4.45 -15.07
CA ASP A 187 4.51 -5.81 -15.07
C ASP A 187 3.23 -5.90 -15.89
N PHE A 188 2.40 -4.85 -15.90
CA PHE A 188 1.26 -4.78 -16.82
C PHE A 188 1.76 -4.77 -18.27
N LEU A 189 2.72 -3.92 -18.63
CA LEU A 189 3.33 -3.89 -19.97
C LEU A 189 4.06 -5.19 -20.32
N LYS A 190 4.78 -5.84 -19.38
CA LYS A 190 5.38 -7.16 -19.62
C LYS A 190 4.32 -8.24 -19.85
N LYS A 191 3.24 -8.23 -19.06
CA LYS A 191 2.14 -9.20 -19.20
C LYS A 191 1.33 -8.96 -20.48
N PHE A 192 1.15 -7.70 -20.88
CA PHE A 192 0.53 -7.29 -22.13
C PHE A 192 1.40 -7.65 -23.34
N ARG A 193 2.72 -7.38 -23.28
CA ARG A 193 3.71 -7.82 -24.28
C ARG A 193 3.71 -9.33 -24.44
N ASN A 194 3.70 -10.07 -23.34
CA ASN A 194 3.62 -11.54 -23.34
C ASN A 194 2.25 -12.08 -23.73
N PHE A 195 1.19 -11.25 -23.78
CA PHE A 195 -0.13 -11.62 -24.29
C PHE A 195 -0.21 -11.39 -25.81
N ILE A 196 0.35 -10.28 -26.30
CA ILE A 196 0.49 -9.98 -27.73
C ILE A 196 1.44 -10.97 -28.42
N LEU A 197 2.54 -11.35 -27.76
CA LEU A 197 3.57 -12.25 -28.30
C LEU A 197 3.27 -13.74 -28.05
N ARG A 198 2.07 -14.16 -27.62
CA ARG A 198 1.74 -15.60 -27.63
C ARG A 198 1.39 -15.99 -29.07
N PRO A 199 2.18 -16.85 -29.73
CA PRO A 199 1.72 -17.45 -30.96
C PRO A 199 0.64 -18.48 -30.60
N ASP A 200 -0.63 -18.17 -30.91
CA ASP A 200 -1.66 -19.22 -30.96
C ASP A 200 -1.32 -20.13 -32.16
N PRO A 201 -1.22 -21.46 -32.00
CA PRO A 201 -0.75 -22.34 -33.08
C PRO A 201 -1.72 -22.45 -34.27
N LEU A 202 -2.93 -21.89 -34.17
CA LEU A 202 -4.04 -22.12 -35.11
C LEU A 202 -4.93 -20.87 -35.24
N ASP A 203 -4.42 -19.76 -35.79
CA ASP A 203 -5.29 -18.81 -36.51
C ASP A 203 -4.53 -17.70 -37.23
N THR A 204 -4.35 -17.81 -38.55
CA THR A 204 -3.72 -16.76 -39.38
C THR A 204 -4.69 -15.66 -39.81
N ARG A 205 -5.98 -15.74 -39.47
CA ARG A 205 -7.03 -14.78 -39.89
C ARG A 205 -7.32 -13.67 -38.87
N ASN A 206 -6.88 -13.79 -37.62
CA ASN A 206 -7.24 -12.90 -36.50
C ASN A 206 -6.16 -11.87 -36.08
N THR A 207 -5.04 -11.79 -36.82
CA THR A 207 -3.90 -10.91 -36.50
C THR A 207 -4.19 -9.41 -36.70
N LEU A 208 -4.95 -9.03 -37.73
CA LEU A 208 -5.33 -7.63 -37.99
C LEU A 208 -6.33 -7.07 -36.96
N ALA A 209 -7.26 -7.90 -36.48
CA ALA A 209 -8.24 -7.52 -35.46
C ALA A 209 -7.59 -7.38 -34.06
N LYS A 210 -6.69 -8.30 -33.69
CA LYS A 210 -5.89 -8.20 -32.46
C LYS A 210 -4.99 -6.95 -32.45
N ASN A 211 -4.43 -6.56 -33.61
CA ASN A 211 -3.64 -5.34 -33.73
C ASN A 211 -4.50 -4.06 -33.61
N LYS A 212 -5.70 -4.00 -34.20
CA LYS A 212 -6.63 -2.86 -34.07
C LYS A 212 -7.21 -2.71 -32.65
N LEU A 213 -7.59 -3.80 -32.00
CA LEU A 213 -8.01 -3.82 -30.59
C LEU A 213 -6.85 -3.46 -29.65
N GLY A 214 -5.65 -4.00 -29.89
CA GLY A 214 -4.44 -3.68 -29.12
C GLY A 214 -4.03 -2.21 -29.23
N LEU A 215 -4.09 -1.61 -30.43
CA LEU A 215 -3.79 -0.19 -30.65
C LEU A 215 -4.86 0.72 -30.02
N THR A 216 -6.14 0.38 -30.10
CA THR A 216 -7.21 1.20 -29.48
C THR A 216 -7.22 1.11 -27.96
N GLN A 217 -6.88 -0.05 -27.37
CA GLN A 217 -6.68 -0.17 -25.92
C GLN A 217 -5.41 0.55 -25.45
N CYS A 218 -4.33 0.51 -26.23
CA CYS A 218 -3.10 1.27 -25.96
C CYS A 218 -3.34 2.78 -26.03
N PHE A 219 -4.08 3.29 -27.03
CA PHE A 219 -4.46 4.70 -27.12
C PHE A 219 -5.37 5.14 -25.96
N LYS A 220 -6.36 4.30 -25.57
CA LYS A 220 -7.16 4.58 -24.36
C LYS A 220 -6.30 4.61 -23.10
N MET A 221 -5.26 3.78 -22.99
CA MET A 221 -4.31 3.81 -21.85
C MET A 221 -3.32 4.96 -21.89
N GLN A 222 -2.91 5.44 -23.06
CA GLN A 222 -2.02 6.60 -23.21
C GLN A 222 -2.69 7.88 -22.69
N VAL A 223 -4.02 8.00 -22.86
CA VAL A 223 -4.81 9.08 -22.26
C VAL A 223 -4.83 9.00 -20.72
N TYR A 224 -4.79 7.80 -20.13
CA TYR A 224 -4.65 7.64 -18.66
C TYR A 224 -3.23 7.86 -18.13
N LEU A 225 -2.22 7.84 -19.01
CA LEU A 225 -0.79 8.02 -18.66
C LEU A 225 -0.31 9.47 -18.86
N ASN A 226 -1.09 10.34 -19.52
CA ASN A 226 -0.83 11.78 -19.61
C ASN A 226 -1.31 12.55 -18.38
N ILE A 227 -1.04 12.02 -17.18
CA ILE A 227 -1.01 12.83 -15.95
C ILE A 227 0.46 12.88 -15.54
N ASP A 228 1.11 13.88 -16.13
CA ASP A 228 2.32 14.58 -15.69
C ASP A 228 3.50 13.75 -15.20
N PHE A 229 4.30 13.27 -16.17
CA PHE A 229 5.76 13.37 -16.06
C PHE A 229 6.19 14.68 -16.73
N ALA A 230 6.04 15.79 -16.01
CA ALA A 230 6.69 17.05 -16.35
C ALA A 230 7.14 17.73 -15.05
N THR A 231 8.46 17.93 -14.98
CA THR A 231 9.31 18.60 -13.96
C THR A 231 9.38 17.96 -12.58
#